data_AF-A0A1X7UQX5-F1
#
_entry.id   AF-A0A1X7UQX5-F1
#
_cell.length_a   1.000
_cell.length_b   1.000
_cell.length_c   1.000
_cell.angle_alpha   90.00
_cell.angle_beta   90.00
_cell.angle_gamma   90.00
#
_symmetry.space_group_name_H-M   'P 1'
#
loop_
_entity.id
_entity.type
_entity.pdbx_description
1 polymer ?
#
loop_
_entity_poly.entity_id
_entity_poly.type
_entity_poly.pdbx_seq_one_letter_code
_entity_poly.pdbx_strand_id
1 'polypeptide(L)'
;MATSQSETPADIFQEKYGDIFPLIGKEPNFTNVTGNLFSKKLITPGEIAGIKTQSNTDDNKRGDALAMCLFEKIDVDDNDKSAQCLQKICDVFESKKVNNEELKELGAGMRKKLLSTTATSQVPTDAISSAPPQPSEPTTTRTNPNELNVGDVKKVLKILKEAMFGPANWRDLGLSLGLIVTTLNTIGRTNGDANDYLEKTIQKWLEKEDQVKGTTWQILKEAVKDTGDKAAAERIPLR
;
A
#
# COMPACT_ATOMS: atom_id res chain seq x y z
N MET A 1 -1.20 23.27 15.78
CA MET A 1 0.16 23.11 15.27
C MET A 1 0.06 22.11 14.11
N ALA A 2 0.32 22.55 12.88
CA ALA A 2 0.20 21.69 11.72
C ALA A 2 1.39 20.71 11.72
N THR A 3 1.11 19.44 11.97
CA THR A 3 2.07 18.36 11.74
C THR A 3 2.23 18.23 10.23
N SER A 4 3.31 18.78 9.69
CA SER A 4 3.76 18.46 8.33
C SER A 4 4.14 16.97 8.33
N GLN A 5 3.17 16.10 8.05
CA GLN A 5 3.48 14.70 7.75
C GLN A 5 4.43 14.69 6.57
N SER A 6 5.60 14.08 6.77
CA SER A 6 6.52 13.76 5.68
C SER A 6 5.80 12.78 4.74
N GLU A 7 5.40 13.26 3.57
CA GLU A 7 4.79 12.42 2.54
C GLU A 7 5.80 11.37 2.07
N THR A 8 5.41 10.09 2.07
CA THR A 8 6.26 9.02 1.52
C THR A 8 6.27 9.10 -0.01
N PRO A 9 7.25 8.48 -0.71
CA PRO A 9 7.21 8.40 -2.16
C PRO A 9 5.93 7.73 -2.71
N ALA A 10 5.38 6.76 -1.97
CA ALA A 10 4.11 6.13 -2.32
C ALA A 10 2.94 7.12 -2.20
N ASP A 11 2.89 7.92 -1.13
CA ASP A 11 1.85 8.96 -0.96
C ASP A 11 1.90 10.00 -2.08
N ILE A 12 3.11 10.43 -2.47
CA ILE A 12 3.32 11.39 -3.56
C ILE A 12 2.76 10.84 -4.89
N PHE A 13 3.00 9.57 -5.19
CA PHE A 13 2.48 8.94 -6.40
C PHE A 13 0.95 8.76 -6.31
N GLN A 14 0.44 8.31 -5.16
CA GLN A 14 -0.98 8.08 -4.94
C GLN A 14 -1.81 9.36 -5.06
N GLU A 15 -1.31 10.50 -4.57
CA GLU A 15 -1.95 11.81 -4.70
C GLU A 15 -2.22 12.17 -6.17
N LYS A 16 -1.32 11.78 -7.08
CA LYS A 16 -1.41 12.07 -8.52
C LYS A 16 -1.99 10.93 -9.34
N TYR A 17 -2.36 9.82 -8.72
CA TYR A 17 -2.78 8.60 -9.40
C TYR A 17 -3.93 8.85 -10.40
N GLY A 18 -4.97 9.56 -9.94
CA GLY A 18 -6.17 9.86 -10.73
C GLY A 18 -5.91 10.69 -11.99
N ASP A 19 -4.87 11.52 -11.97
CA ASP A 19 -4.47 12.37 -13.09
C ASP A 19 -3.49 11.64 -14.04
N ILE A 20 -2.68 10.73 -13.51
CA ILE A 20 -1.67 9.98 -14.26
C ILE A 20 -2.31 8.95 -15.18
N PHE A 21 -3.21 8.12 -14.65
CA PHE A 21 -3.66 6.93 -15.37
C PHE A 21 -4.37 7.23 -16.70
N PRO A 22 -5.26 8.25 -16.83
CA PRO A 22 -5.90 8.56 -18.11
C PRO A 22 -4.89 8.98 -19.19
N LEU A 23 -3.79 9.62 -18.78
CA LEU A 23 -2.77 10.15 -19.69
C LEU A 23 -1.81 9.07 -20.21
N ILE A 24 -1.32 8.20 -19.31
CA ILE A 24 -0.42 7.12 -19.70
C ILE A 24 -1.15 6.00 -20.44
N GLY A 25 -2.47 5.93 -20.28
CA GLY A 25 -3.33 4.96 -20.92
C GLY A 25 -3.63 5.25 -22.39
N LYS A 26 -3.48 6.49 -22.86
CA LYS A 26 -3.81 6.89 -24.25
C LYS A 26 -2.63 6.69 -25.21
N GLU A 27 -2.87 6.27 -26.46
CA GLU A 27 -1.81 6.30 -27.49
C GLU A 27 -1.57 7.74 -28.01
N PRO A 28 -0.31 8.12 -28.34
CA PRO A 28 0.91 7.32 -28.33
C PRO A 28 1.63 7.27 -26.97
N ASN A 29 1.08 7.90 -25.93
CA ASN A 29 1.73 8.00 -24.61
C ASN A 29 2.00 6.62 -24.03
N PHE A 30 1.04 5.70 -24.10
CA PHE A 30 1.20 4.34 -23.59
C PHE A 30 2.43 3.65 -24.18
N THR A 31 2.59 3.66 -25.51
CA THR A 31 3.75 3.07 -26.19
C THR A 31 5.06 3.75 -25.77
N ASN A 32 5.09 5.09 -25.72
CA ASN A 32 6.30 5.84 -25.37
C ASN A 32 6.71 5.65 -23.91
N VAL A 33 5.75 5.69 -22.99
CA VAL A 33 5.95 5.52 -21.55
C VAL A 33 6.39 4.09 -21.26
N THR A 34 5.67 3.08 -21.74
CA THR A 34 6.05 1.66 -21.51
C THR A 34 7.42 1.31 -22.06
N GLY A 35 7.79 1.81 -23.25
CA GLY A 35 9.13 1.63 -23.81
C GLY A 35 10.24 2.24 -22.95
N ASN A 36 10.00 3.41 -22.36
CA ASN A 36 10.94 4.06 -21.46
C ASN A 36 11.00 3.38 -20.09
N LEU A 37 9.86 2.96 -19.53
CA LEU A 37 9.79 2.19 -18.29
C LEU A 37 10.56 0.86 -18.40
N PHE A 38 10.41 0.15 -19.52
CA PHE A 38 11.19 -1.05 -19.81
C PHE A 38 12.69 -0.76 -19.88
N SER A 39 13.09 0.32 -20.56
CA SER A 39 14.50 0.74 -20.66
C SER A 39 15.11 1.07 -19.28
N LYS A 40 14.29 1.58 -18.35
CA LYS A 40 14.67 1.87 -16.95
C LYS A 40 14.54 0.67 -16.02
N LYS A 41 14.17 -0.52 -16.54
CA LYS A 41 13.96 -1.78 -15.81
C LYS A 41 12.87 -1.68 -14.72
N LEU A 42 11.87 -0.81 -14.92
CA LEU A 42 10.72 -0.68 -14.02
C LEU A 42 9.64 -1.72 -14.32
N ILE A 43 9.47 -2.07 -15.59
CA ILE A 43 8.49 -3.06 -16.05
C ILE A 43 9.14 -4.05 -17.01
N THR A 44 8.55 -5.22 -17.13
CA THR A 44 8.97 -6.33 -17.98
C THR A 44 8.13 -6.40 -19.26
N PRO A 45 8.62 -7.08 -20.32
CA PRO A 45 7.83 -7.32 -21.53
C PRO A 45 6.55 -8.12 -21.24
N GLY A 46 6.58 -9.01 -20.25
CA GLY A 46 5.42 -9.79 -19.82
C GLY A 46 4.33 -8.93 -19.21
N GLU A 47 4.68 -7.98 -18.34
CA GLU A 47 3.73 -7.01 -17.77
C GLU A 47 3.11 -6.12 -18.86
N ILE A 48 3.94 -5.61 -19.79
CA ILE A 48 3.45 -4.82 -20.94
C ILE A 48 2.48 -5.64 -21.81
N ALA A 49 2.83 -6.90 -22.11
CA ALA A 49 1.98 -7.80 -22.88
C ALA A 49 0.67 -8.10 -22.14
N GLY A 50 0.74 -8.37 -20.83
CA GLY A 50 -0.43 -8.58 -19.98
C GLY A 50 -1.42 -7.41 -20.08
N ILE A 51 -0.93 -6.18 -19.90
CA ILE A 51 -1.74 -4.96 -20.01
C ILE A 51 -2.35 -4.81 -21.42
N LYS A 52 -1.60 -5.12 -22.49
CA LYS A 52 -2.09 -5.03 -23.88
C LYS A 52 -3.12 -6.10 -24.25
N THR A 53 -2.97 -7.30 -23.71
CA THR A 53 -3.80 -8.47 -24.06
C THR A 53 -5.08 -8.58 -23.26
N GLN A 54 -5.23 -7.77 -22.21
CA GLN A 54 -6.45 -7.71 -21.41
C GLN A 54 -7.64 -7.29 -22.30
N SER A 55 -8.70 -8.10 -22.32
CA SER A 55 -9.87 -7.89 -23.17
C SER A 55 -10.74 -6.71 -22.69
N ASN A 56 -11.28 -5.91 -23.62
CA ASN A 56 -12.10 -4.71 -23.37
C ASN A 56 -11.38 -3.54 -22.66
N THR A 57 -10.07 -3.43 -22.87
CA THR A 57 -9.25 -2.36 -22.31
C THR A 57 -9.41 -1.08 -23.12
N ASP A 58 -10.27 -0.18 -22.66
CA ASP A 58 -10.25 1.22 -23.08
C ASP A 58 -8.98 1.93 -22.55
N ASP A 59 -8.66 3.10 -23.08
CA ASP A 59 -7.47 3.86 -22.70
C ASP A 59 -7.34 4.05 -21.18
N ASN A 60 -8.46 4.27 -20.49
CA ASN A 60 -8.47 4.48 -19.04
C ASN A 60 -8.12 3.18 -18.28
N LYS A 61 -8.70 2.04 -18.65
CA LYS A 61 -8.33 0.75 -18.03
C LYS A 61 -6.88 0.37 -18.31
N ARG A 62 -6.38 0.68 -19.51
CA ARG A 62 -4.99 0.42 -19.89
C ARG A 62 -4.04 1.24 -19.02
N GLY A 63 -4.39 2.51 -18.85
CA GLY A 63 -3.67 3.44 -18.01
C GLY A 63 -3.70 3.07 -16.54
N ASP A 64 -4.86 2.67 -16.03
CA ASP A 64 -5.04 2.22 -14.64
C ASP A 64 -4.16 1.00 -14.34
N ALA A 65 -4.21 -0.03 -15.19
CA ALA A 65 -3.36 -1.21 -15.03
C ALA A 65 -1.86 -0.88 -15.06
N LEU A 66 -1.45 0.07 -15.91
CA LEU A 66 -0.06 0.53 -15.95
C LEU A 66 0.32 1.34 -14.70
N ALA A 67 -0.55 2.24 -14.23
CA ALA A 67 -0.31 3.03 -13.03
C ALA A 67 -0.23 2.14 -11.77
N MET A 68 -1.09 1.12 -11.67
CA MET A 68 -1.02 0.10 -10.63
C MET A 68 0.31 -0.64 -10.67
N CYS A 69 0.74 -1.11 -11.85
CA CYS A 69 2.02 -1.80 -12.00
C CYS A 69 3.19 -0.94 -11.54
N LEU A 70 3.15 0.37 -11.78
CA LEU A 70 4.16 1.32 -11.29
C LEU A 70 4.12 1.50 -9.78
N PHE A 71 2.92 1.63 -9.20
CA PHE A 71 2.75 1.75 -7.75
C PHE A 71 3.29 0.53 -7.01
N GLU A 72 3.05 -0.68 -7.52
CA GLU A 72 3.59 -1.93 -6.97
C GLU A 72 5.13 -2.00 -6.99
N LYS A 73 5.80 -1.21 -7.84
CA LYS A 73 7.27 -1.12 -7.83
C LYS A 73 7.80 -0.16 -6.76
N ILE A 74 6.95 0.69 -6.18
CA ILE A 74 7.32 1.60 -5.11
C ILE A 74 7.28 0.80 -3.80
N ASP A 75 8.46 0.38 -3.33
CA ASP A 75 8.64 -0.46 -2.15
C ASP A 75 8.37 0.34 -0.87
N VAL A 76 7.15 0.25 -0.34
CA VAL A 76 6.71 1.02 0.84
C VAL A 76 7.53 0.74 2.11
N ASP A 77 8.21 -0.40 2.17
CA ASP A 77 9.01 -0.80 3.33
C ASP A 77 10.45 -0.26 3.25
N ASP A 78 10.89 0.20 2.08
CA ASP A 78 12.23 0.71 1.83
C ASP A 78 12.16 2.11 1.18
N ASN A 79 12.24 3.14 2.01
CA ASN A 79 12.12 4.54 1.59
C ASN A 79 13.17 4.92 0.51
N ASP A 80 14.38 4.36 0.55
CA ASP A 80 15.43 4.67 -0.42
C ASP A 80 15.15 4.02 -1.78
N LYS A 81 14.69 2.75 -1.78
CA LYS A 81 14.23 2.09 -3.02
C LYS A 81 12.97 2.75 -3.57
N SER A 82 12.03 3.12 -2.70
CA SER A 82 10.82 3.87 -3.04
C SER A 82 11.14 5.19 -3.72
N ALA A 83 12.04 5.99 -3.13
CA ALA A 83 12.48 7.25 -3.70
C ALA A 83 13.18 7.06 -5.05
N GLN A 84 14.07 6.06 -5.16
CA GLN A 84 14.73 5.74 -6.44
C GLN A 84 13.74 5.26 -7.50
N CYS A 85 12.72 4.50 -7.12
CA CYS A 85 11.68 4.03 -8.02
C CYS A 85 10.85 5.20 -8.54
N LEU A 86 10.34 6.04 -7.64
CA LEU A 86 9.57 7.23 -7.99
C LEU A 86 10.40 8.20 -8.85
N GLN A 87 11.69 8.37 -8.54
CA GLN A 87 12.58 9.20 -9.35
C GLN A 87 12.71 8.67 -10.79
N LYS A 88 12.83 7.35 -10.98
CA LYS A 88 12.86 6.75 -12.32
C LYS A 88 11.53 6.93 -13.05
N ILE A 89 10.40 6.89 -12.35
CA ILE A 89 9.08 7.16 -12.94
C ILE A 89 9.00 8.61 -13.41
N CYS A 90 9.42 9.57 -12.57
CA CYS A 90 9.47 10.99 -12.93
C CYS A 90 10.38 11.23 -14.15
N ASP A 91 11.57 10.62 -14.19
CA ASP A 91 12.48 10.69 -15.35
C ASP A 91 11.80 10.21 -16.65
N VAL A 92 10.94 9.20 -16.56
CA VAL A 92 10.22 8.67 -17.72
C VAL A 92 9.14 9.64 -18.18
N PHE A 93 8.38 10.21 -17.26
CA PHE A 93 7.33 11.19 -17.57
C PHE A 93 7.92 12.49 -18.15
N GLU A 94 9.05 12.95 -17.61
CA GLU A 94 9.78 14.13 -18.06
C GLU A 94 10.62 13.88 -19.35
N SER A 95 10.67 12.64 -19.84
CA SER A 95 11.48 12.26 -21.00
C SER A 95 11.04 13.01 -22.26
N LYS A 96 12.00 13.45 -23.07
CA LYS A 96 11.74 14.06 -24.39
C LYS A 96 10.98 13.15 -25.35
N LYS A 97 10.95 11.85 -25.10
CA LYS A 97 10.19 10.87 -25.89
C LYS A 97 8.70 10.85 -25.54
N VAL A 98 8.30 11.46 -24.42
CA VAL A 98 6.91 11.63 -24.01
C VAL A 98 6.44 12.99 -24.49
N ASN A 99 5.58 13.00 -25.51
CA ASN A 99 5.02 14.22 -26.11
C ASN A 99 3.69 14.62 -25.45
N ASN A 100 3.66 14.67 -24.12
CA ASN A 100 2.48 15.07 -23.35
C ASN A 100 2.92 16.00 -22.23
N GLU A 101 2.50 17.27 -22.30
CA GLU A 101 2.96 18.31 -21.39
C GLU A 101 2.38 18.14 -19.99
N GLU A 102 1.10 17.75 -19.89
CA GLU A 102 0.43 17.46 -18.62
C GLU A 102 1.15 16.34 -17.84
N LEU A 103 1.57 15.27 -18.54
CA LEU A 103 2.30 14.17 -17.93
C LEU A 103 3.70 14.60 -17.45
N LYS A 104 4.36 15.50 -18.18
CA LYS A 104 5.65 16.09 -17.74
C LYS A 104 5.47 16.97 -16.51
N GLU A 105 4.41 17.79 -16.47
CA GLU A 105 4.10 18.63 -15.30
C GLU A 105 3.82 17.77 -14.06
N LEU A 106 3.08 16.66 -14.22
CA LEU A 106 2.87 15.69 -13.16
C LEU A 106 4.19 15.07 -12.67
N GLY A 107 5.05 14.65 -13.60
CA GLY A 107 6.40 14.15 -13.27
C GLY A 107 7.22 15.16 -12.48
N ALA A 108 7.32 16.39 -12.97
CA ALA A 108 8.06 17.47 -12.31
C ALA A 108 7.48 17.84 -10.94
N GLY A 109 6.15 17.83 -10.81
CA GLY A 109 5.45 18.07 -9.55
C GLY A 109 5.77 17.01 -8.50
N MET A 110 5.69 15.73 -8.86
CA MET A 110 6.07 14.62 -7.99
C MET A 110 7.55 14.69 -7.60
N ARG A 111 8.44 14.97 -8.55
CA ARG A 111 9.87 15.13 -8.30
C ARG A 111 10.17 16.24 -7.32
N LYS A 112 9.50 17.39 -7.45
CA LYS A 112 9.65 18.53 -6.53
C LYS A 112 9.24 18.15 -5.10
N LYS A 113 8.13 17.42 -4.94
CA LYS A 113 7.70 16.89 -3.63
C LYS A 113 8.72 15.92 -3.04
N LEU A 114 9.22 14.98 -3.85
CA LEU A 114 10.24 14.00 -3.44
C LEU A 114 11.56 14.64 -2.97
N LEU A 115 12.01 15.71 -3.65
CA LEU A 115 13.22 16.44 -3.24
C LEU A 115 13.00 17.24 -1.95
N SER A 116 11.78 17.75 -1.73
CA SER A 116 11.44 18.52 -0.52
C SER A 116 11.39 17.64 0.73
N THR A 117 10.97 16.37 0.58
CA THR A 117 10.97 15.39 1.68
C THR A 117 12.39 14.91 2.01
N THR A 118 13.26 14.78 1.00
CA THR A 118 14.67 14.38 1.20
C THR A 118 15.51 15.50 1.84
N ALA A 119 15.24 16.77 1.53
CA ALA A 119 15.97 17.92 2.08
C ALA A 119 15.72 18.16 3.59
N THR A 120 14.63 17.62 4.15
CA THR A 120 14.30 17.78 5.58
C THR A 120 15.05 16.77 6.48
N SER A 121 15.64 15.72 5.89
CA SER A 121 16.48 14.74 6.61
C SER A 121 17.98 15.08 6.60
N GLN A 122 18.38 16.21 6.01
CA GLN A 122 19.76 16.69 6.07
C GLN A 122 19.87 17.87 7.04
N VAL A 123 19.92 17.56 8.34
CA VAL A 123 20.63 18.44 9.28
C VAL A 123 22.12 18.10 9.16
N PRO A 124 22.99 19.03 8.72
CA PRO A 124 24.42 18.88 8.89
C PRO A 124 24.76 19.30 10.33
N THR A 125 25.22 18.35 11.14
CA THR A 125 25.87 18.70 12.41
C THR A 125 27.21 18.00 12.48
N ASP A 126 28.22 18.70 11.99
CA ASP A 126 29.60 18.43 12.34
C ASP A 126 29.82 18.59 13.86
N ALA A 127 30.59 17.65 14.40
CA ALA A 127 31.35 17.67 15.65
C ALA A 127 30.59 17.84 16.99
N ILE A 128 30.62 16.79 17.83
CA ILE A 128 31.51 16.72 19.01
C ILE A 128 31.59 15.24 19.49
N SER A 129 32.82 14.72 19.40
CA SER A 129 33.54 13.89 20.39
C SER A 129 32.84 12.77 21.17
N SER A 130 33.26 11.54 20.83
CA SER A 130 33.68 10.44 21.73
C SER A 130 32.67 9.78 22.69
N ALA A 131 32.09 8.63 22.27
CA ALA A 131 31.84 7.45 23.13
C ALA A 131 31.53 6.20 22.26
N PRO A 132 31.83 4.95 22.70
CA PRO A 132 31.80 3.75 21.85
C PRO A 132 30.36 3.23 21.59
N PRO A 133 30.14 2.43 20.52
CA PRO A 133 28.81 2.01 20.10
C PRO A 133 28.25 0.91 20.99
N GLN A 134 27.06 1.11 21.53
CA GLN A 134 26.24 0.04 22.13
C GLN A 134 25.16 -0.38 21.10
N PRO A 135 24.90 -1.69 20.90
CA PRO A 135 23.93 -2.15 19.91
C PRO A 135 22.51 -1.92 20.45
N SER A 136 21.71 -1.11 19.77
CA SER A 136 20.29 -0.96 20.09
C SER A 136 19.48 -1.91 19.25
N GLU A 137 19.01 -2.98 19.90
CA GLU A 137 17.91 -3.83 19.46
C GLU A 137 16.60 -3.03 19.32
N PRO A 138 15.62 -3.50 18.52
CA PRO A 138 14.34 -2.82 18.33
C PRO A 138 13.47 -2.91 19.59
N THR A 139 13.32 -1.79 20.29
CA THR A 139 12.38 -1.63 21.41
C THR A 139 10.93 -1.75 20.91
N THR A 140 10.30 -2.90 21.16
CA THR A 140 8.86 -3.07 21.02
C THR A 140 8.18 -2.46 22.26
N THR A 141 7.65 -1.24 22.14
CA THR A 141 6.86 -0.63 23.21
C THR A 141 5.52 -1.37 23.34
N ARG A 142 5.42 -2.30 24.29
CA ARG A 142 4.19 -2.98 24.67
C ARG A 142 3.39 -2.11 25.65
N THR A 143 2.41 -1.37 25.15
CA THR A 143 1.65 -0.42 26.00
C THR A 143 0.31 -0.97 26.50
N ASN A 144 -0.22 -2.12 26.04
CA ASN A 144 -1.46 -2.69 26.58
C ASN A 144 -1.41 -4.24 26.66
N PRO A 145 -1.73 -4.87 27.81
CA PRO A 145 -1.73 -6.33 27.95
C PRO A 145 -2.85 -7.05 27.17
N ASN A 146 -3.87 -6.33 26.70
CA ASN A 146 -5.03 -6.87 25.99
C ASN A 146 -5.01 -6.63 24.47
N GLU A 147 -3.91 -6.10 23.96
CA GLU A 147 -3.76 -5.71 22.56
C GLU A 147 -3.08 -6.83 21.77
N LEU A 148 -3.73 -7.23 20.68
CA LEU A 148 -3.24 -8.24 19.75
C LEU A 148 -2.23 -7.59 18.81
N ASN A 149 -1.20 -8.35 18.44
CA ASN A 149 -0.18 -7.93 17.48
C ASN A 149 -0.16 -8.88 16.28
N VAL A 150 0.65 -8.57 15.27
CA VAL A 150 0.77 -9.38 14.04
C VAL A 150 1.16 -10.85 14.32
N GLY A 151 1.87 -11.13 15.42
CA GLY A 151 2.18 -12.50 15.85
C GLY A 151 0.95 -13.31 16.30
N ASP A 152 -0.17 -12.66 16.60
CA ASP A 152 -1.44 -13.29 17.01
C ASP A 152 -2.35 -13.66 15.83
N VAL A 153 -1.96 -13.43 14.56
CA VAL A 153 -2.79 -13.75 13.37
C VAL A 153 -3.36 -15.18 13.43
N LYS A 154 -2.50 -16.17 13.67
CA LYS A 154 -2.92 -17.59 13.75
C LYS A 154 -3.88 -17.86 14.91
N LYS A 155 -3.71 -17.15 16.03
CA LYS A 155 -4.57 -17.27 17.21
C LYS A 155 -5.95 -16.69 16.92
N VAL A 156 -6.02 -15.53 16.27
CA VAL A 156 -7.28 -14.90 15.86
C VAL A 156 -8.02 -15.78 14.85
N LEU A 157 -7.34 -16.29 13.83
CA LEU A 157 -7.94 -17.19 12.83
C LEU A 157 -8.47 -18.49 13.46
N LYS A 158 -7.73 -19.07 14.41
CA LYS A 158 -8.20 -20.23 15.16
C LYS A 158 -9.49 -19.94 15.92
N ILE A 159 -9.57 -18.81 16.60
CA ILE A 159 -10.78 -18.39 17.33
C ILE A 159 -11.96 -18.14 16.39
N LEU A 160 -11.75 -17.47 15.24
CA LEU A 160 -12.80 -17.26 14.25
C LEU A 160 -13.34 -18.60 13.69
N LYS A 161 -12.44 -19.57 13.46
CA LYS A 161 -12.83 -20.92 13.05
C LYS A 161 -13.61 -21.66 14.13
N GLU A 162 -13.17 -21.60 15.39
CA GLU A 162 -13.88 -22.20 16.53
C GLU A 162 -15.25 -21.53 16.78
N ALA A 163 -15.35 -20.22 16.49
CA ALA A 163 -16.60 -19.47 16.51
C ALA A 163 -17.55 -19.82 15.35
N MET A 164 -17.08 -20.61 14.37
CA MET A 164 -17.78 -20.95 13.12
C MET A 164 -18.01 -19.77 12.19
N PHE A 165 -17.16 -18.73 12.28
CA PHE A 165 -17.21 -17.60 11.37
C PHE A 165 -16.82 -18.03 9.94
N GLY A 166 -17.67 -17.71 8.97
CA GLY A 166 -17.46 -18.08 7.57
C GLY A 166 -16.35 -17.24 6.90
N PRO A 167 -15.31 -17.85 6.32
CA PRO A 167 -14.23 -17.10 5.67
C PRO A 167 -14.70 -16.26 4.48
N ALA A 168 -15.82 -16.60 3.85
CA ALA A 168 -16.41 -15.81 2.77
C ALA A 168 -16.78 -14.36 3.18
N ASN A 169 -16.98 -14.10 4.48
CA ASN A 169 -17.34 -12.79 5.01
C ASN A 169 -16.10 -11.93 5.36
N TRP A 170 -14.89 -12.32 4.93
CA TRP A 170 -13.65 -11.60 5.20
C TRP A 170 -13.73 -10.12 4.83
N ARG A 171 -14.42 -9.78 3.74
CA ARG A 171 -14.51 -8.41 3.23
C ARG A 171 -15.35 -7.53 4.14
N ASP A 172 -16.51 -8.01 4.58
CA ASP A 172 -17.39 -7.27 5.49
C ASP A 172 -16.75 -7.16 6.87
N LEU A 173 -16.07 -8.22 7.33
CA LEU A 173 -15.31 -8.18 8.57
C LEU A 173 -14.20 -7.11 8.50
N GLY A 174 -13.45 -7.07 7.41
CA GLY A 174 -12.39 -6.09 7.21
C GLY A 174 -12.88 -4.64 7.28
N LEU A 175 -14.04 -4.35 6.66
CA LEU A 175 -14.67 -3.02 6.75
C LEU A 175 -15.02 -2.67 8.20
N SER A 176 -15.64 -3.60 8.93
CA SER A 176 -16.00 -3.39 10.34
C SER A 176 -14.78 -3.23 11.26
N LEU A 177 -13.64 -3.83 10.90
CA LEU A 177 -12.37 -3.67 11.61
C LEU A 177 -11.68 -2.32 11.32
N GLY A 178 -12.15 -1.57 10.32
CA GLY A 178 -11.61 -0.26 9.93
C GLY A 178 -10.66 -0.28 8.74
N LEU A 179 -10.58 -1.40 8.01
CA LEU A 179 -9.87 -1.45 6.73
C LEU A 179 -10.70 -0.79 5.65
N ILE A 180 -10.04 -0.09 4.72
CA ILE A 180 -10.75 0.57 3.62
C ILE A 180 -10.98 -0.40 2.46
N VAL A 181 -11.94 -0.05 1.61
CA VAL A 181 -12.30 -0.82 0.41
C VAL A 181 -11.09 -1.10 -0.48
N THR A 182 -10.14 -0.18 -0.59
CA THR A 182 -8.93 -0.33 -1.41
C THR A 182 -8.04 -1.48 -0.93
N THR A 183 -7.76 -1.53 0.37
CA THR A 183 -6.99 -2.61 1.03
C THR A 183 -7.67 -3.95 0.83
N LEU A 184 -8.97 -4.01 1.03
CA LEU A 184 -9.75 -5.23 0.86
C LEU A 184 -9.81 -5.69 -0.60
N ASN A 185 -9.99 -4.77 -1.55
CA ASN A 185 -9.95 -5.10 -2.97
C ASN A 185 -8.57 -5.63 -3.38
N THR A 186 -7.50 -5.14 -2.77
CA THR A 186 -6.13 -5.65 -2.99
C THR A 186 -6.01 -7.09 -2.49
N ILE A 187 -6.51 -7.37 -1.29
CA ILE A 187 -6.57 -8.75 -0.73
C ILE A 187 -7.31 -9.69 -1.68
N GLY A 188 -8.51 -9.31 -2.13
CA GLY A 188 -9.35 -10.14 -3.01
C GLY A 188 -8.84 -10.30 -4.45
N ARG A 189 -7.77 -9.59 -4.84
CA ARG A 189 -7.08 -9.75 -6.13
C ARG A 189 -5.83 -10.61 -6.03
N THR A 190 -5.38 -10.96 -4.82
CA THR A 190 -4.29 -11.93 -4.66
C THR A 190 -4.77 -13.33 -5.08
N ASN A 191 -3.88 -14.16 -5.63
CA ASN A 191 -4.23 -15.55 -5.91
C ASN A 191 -4.42 -16.29 -4.58
N GLY A 192 -5.66 -16.63 -4.24
CA GLY A 192 -6.00 -17.32 -3.00
C GLY A 192 -7.48 -17.70 -2.92
N ASP A 193 -7.83 -18.39 -1.84
CA ASP A 193 -9.21 -18.69 -1.48
C ASP A 193 -9.73 -17.79 -0.34
N ALA A 194 -10.97 -18.00 0.07
CA ALA A 194 -11.59 -17.19 1.12
C ALA A 194 -10.83 -17.24 2.47
N ASN A 195 -10.11 -18.33 2.76
CA ASN A 195 -9.28 -18.44 3.95
C ASN A 195 -8.01 -17.59 3.81
N ASP A 196 -7.38 -17.58 2.63
CA ASP A 196 -6.22 -16.73 2.36
C ASP A 196 -6.59 -15.24 2.50
N TYR A 197 -7.78 -14.86 2.02
CA TYR A 197 -8.28 -13.49 2.15
C TYR A 197 -8.62 -13.13 3.59
N LEU A 198 -9.22 -14.04 4.35
CA LEU A 198 -9.47 -13.84 5.78
C LEU A 198 -8.15 -13.67 6.54
N GLU A 199 -7.15 -14.52 6.27
CA GLU A 199 -5.83 -14.42 6.88
C GLU A 199 -5.17 -13.06 6.63
N LYS A 200 -5.16 -12.61 5.37
CA LYS A 200 -4.63 -11.29 5.01
C LYS A 200 -5.41 -10.15 5.65
N THR A 201 -6.74 -10.27 5.76
CA THR A 201 -7.58 -9.26 6.42
C THR A 201 -7.23 -9.12 7.89
N ILE A 202 -7.07 -10.25 8.59
CA ILE A 202 -6.67 -10.26 10.01
C ILE A 202 -5.25 -9.75 10.19
N GLN A 203 -4.33 -10.10 9.29
CA GLN A 203 -2.98 -9.56 9.29
C GLN A 203 -2.99 -8.03 9.19
N LYS A 204 -3.71 -7.48 8.21
CA LYS A 204 -3.81 -6.04 7.96
C LYS A 204 -4.45 -5.29 9.12
N TRP A 205 -5.48 -5.88 9.75
CA TRP A 205 -6.05 -5.35 10.97
C TRP A 205 -5.03 -5.31 12.12
N LEU A 206 -4.26 -6.39 12.33
CA LEU A 206 -3.26 -6.48 13.41
C LEU A 206 -2.03 -5.60 13.18
N GLU A 207 -1.73 -5.27 11.92
CA GLU A 207 -0.75 -4.25 11.50
C GLU A 207 -1.24 -2.81 11.80
N LYS A 208 -2.51 -2.66 12.20
CA LYS A 208 -3.20 -1.37 12.39
C LYS A 208 -3.17 -0.50 11.14
N GLU A 209 -3.33 -1.12 9.98
CA GLU A 209 -3.44 -0.41 8.72
C GLU A 209 -4.71 0.45 8.67
N ASP A 210 -4.77 1.41 7.75
CA ASP A 210 -5.97 2.22 7.49
C ASP A 210 -6.51 2.96 8.73
N GLN A 211 -7.80 2.78 9.03
CA GLN A 211 -8.53 3.46 10.09
C GLN A 211 -8.79 2.54 11.29
N VAL A 212 -7.94 1.53 11.49
CA VAL A 212 -8.06 0.57 12.60
C VAL A 212 -7.91 1.31 13.93
N LYS A 213 -9.01 1.33 14.71
CA LYS A 213 -9.07 2.03 16.00
C LYS A 213 -8.38 1.26 17.13
N GLY A 214 -8.13 -0.02 16.94
CA GLY A 214 -7.44 -0.89 17.90
C GLY A 214 -7.56 -2.37 17.54
N THR A 215 -6.70 -3.17 18.17
CA THR A 215 -6.55 -4.61 17.88
C THR A 215 -6.89 -5.45 19.12
N THR A 216 -8.07 -5.23 19.71
CA THR A 216 -8.51 -6.00 20.89
C THR A 216 -9.55 -7.05 20.51
N TRP A 217 -9.70 -8.08 21.36
CA TRP A 217 -10.76 -9.08 21.18
C TRP A 217 -12.17 -8.49 21.18
N GLN A 218 -12.38 -7.41 21.94
CA GLN A 218 -13.66 -6.70 21.97
C GLN A 218 -13.98 -6.07 20.61
N ILE A 219 -12.99 -5.44 19.96
CA ILE A 219 -13.16 -4.87 18.62
C ILE A 219 -13.47 -5.97 17.60
N LEU A 220 -12.75 -7.09 17.67
CA LEU A 220 -13.03 -8.25 16.82
C LEU A 220 -14.46 -8.77 17.02
N LYS A 221 -14.91 -8.89 18.27
CA LYS A 221 -16.27 -9.37 18.61
C LYS A 221 -17.34 -8.46 18.02
N GLU A 222 -17.23 -7.14 18.22
CA GLU A 222 -18.21 -6.20 17.64
C GLU A 222 -18.12 -6.20 16.09
N ALA A 223 -16.94 -6.28 15.50
CA ALA A 223 -16.79 -6.32 14.05
C ALA A 223 -17.46 -7.56 13.43
N VAL A 224 -17.32 -8.74 14.05
CA VAL A 224 -18.00 -9.98 13.62
C VAL A 224 -19.52 -9.88 13.78
N LYS A 225 -19.99 -9.21 14.83
CA LYS A 225 -21.42 -8.95 15.03
C LYS A 225 -21.98 -8.02 13.95
N ASP A 226 -21.20 -7.03 13.52
CA ASP A 226 -21.56 -6.08 12.47
C ASP A 226 -21.63 -6.72 11.08
N THR A 227 -20.96 -7.86 10.84
CA THR A 227 -21.17 -8.65 9.60
C THR A 227 -22.50 -9.42 9.60
N GLY A 228 -23.29 -9.32 10.67
CA GLY A 228 -24.54 -10.07 10.86
C GLY A 228 -24.39 -11.45 11.51
N ASP A 229 -23.16 -11.92 11.74
CA ASP A 229 -22.91 -13.23 12.38
C ASP A 229 -22.84 -13.13 13.91
N LYS A 230 -23.99 -12.79 14.51
CA LYS A 230 -24.12 -12.64 15.97
C LYS A 230 -23.76 -13.93 16.72
N ALA A 231 -24.02 -15.09 16.12
CA ALA A 231 -23.73 -16.39 16.73
C ALA A 231 -22.22 -16.64 16.82
N ALA A 232 -21.45 -16.29 15.79
CA ALA A 232 -19.99 -16.32 15.85
C ALA A 232 -19.45 -15.29 16.85
N ALA A 233 -20.00 -14.08 16.86
CA ALA A 233 -19.55 -13.03 17.78
C ALA A 233 -19.65 -13.45 19.27
N GLU A 234 -20.73 -14.12 19.67
CA GLU A 234 -20.87 -14.57 21.06
C GLU A 234 -19.87 -15.66 21.49
N ARG A 235 -19.25 -16.35 20.53
CA ARG A 235 -18.23 -17.37 20.81
C ARG A 235 -16.82 -16.79 20.92
N ILE A 236 -16.63 -15.52 20.58
CA ILE A 236 -15.32 -14.84 20.69
C ILE A 236 -15.07 -14.43 22.14
N PRO A 237 -13.90 -14.75 22.72
CA PRO A 237 -13.59 -14.43 24.10
C PRO A 237 -13.39 -12.92 24.32
N LEU A 238 -13.88 -12.40 25.45
CA LEU A 238 -13.54 -11.06 25.95
C LEU A 238 -12.34 -11.22 26.90
N ARG A 239 -11.11 -11.14 26.39
CA ARG A 239 -9.89 -11.27 27.21
C ARG A 239 -9.03 -10.03 27.12
#